data_AF-A0A9P5ZGJ6-F1
#
_entry.id   AF-A0A9P5ZGJ6-F1
#
_cell.length_a   1.000
_cell.length_b   1.000
_cell.length_c   1.000
_cell.angle_alpha   90.00
_cell.angle_beta   90.00
_cell.angle_gamma   90.00
#
_symmetry.space_group_name_H-M   'P 1'
#
loop_
_entity.id
_entity.type
_entity.pdbx_description
1 polymer ?
#
loop_
_entity_poly.entity_id
_entity_poly.type
_entity_poly.pdbx_seq_one_letter_code
_entity_poly.pdbx_strand_id
1 'polypeptide(L)'
;MVQFIIQTRLMEIIRNRLVFLRLDAIVKRNKIDPPDWWDAKNSSEVVLYQFFAEKCRGVEWAEKLWEALGPKKKNGPDAEAGRQAPPNQLDVEERYRRFTTPSYFHCLYIFFIICGMALSIVGYIGSFTIVANDGKGNANSNGPLIWLGVEIALSLLRMLIWSLNPLFDEHTDLTFKLELEASNPLPTCNKFSEELEANGVIPLARSREFLGQITSFVGLLEPFESVGDGVALYYTMSALREPTTTKQQRVLYITIYEYTENVSRSFTLVYLPSSNEAMTCYNSRIEVQDSSDNVKSDSEDNVGRLCARLRGKVSMASNHITNNKPFVKKLDEHCASIFRKLNDRATDTTQQTKIKRTWALTEPRKEPETKGKSDSPPSVDELAYLRVGELERSKRNFCSRRRSWMDARIAFLKKQTRRDSGTPKRAAEKYLMLYEWQFLERMLVYENRELEIILLSSSETMISRLRQRRKGQNLEHIAKEQISEALGRVKDEQVYANTRLEQLDGEVRSWITDYWGPTEDPLEA
;
A
#
# COMPACT_ATOMS: atom_id res chain seq x y z
N MET A 1 -9.53 -24.50 -6.38
CA MET A 1 -9.49 -23.43 -5.35
C MET A 1 -9.03 -22.08 -5.93
N VAL A 2 -7.85 -21.97 -6.56
CA VAL A 2 -7.35 -20.71 -7.14
C VAL A 2 -8.32 -20.07 -8.15
N GLN A 3 -8.89 -20.87 -9.06
CA GLN A 3 -9.87 -20.37 -10.05
C GLN A 3 -11.13 -19.80 -9.38
N PHE A 4 -11.61 -20.42 -8.31
CA PHE A 4 -12.75 -19.93 -7.54
C PHE A 4 -12.42 -18.58 -6.88
N ILE A 5 -11.24 -18.45 -6.26
CA ILE A 5 -10.77 -17.19 -5.66
C ILE A 5 -10.70 -16.06 -6.69
N ILE A 6 -10.14 -16.34 -7.88
CA ILE A 6 -10.06 -15.36 -8.97
C ILE A 6 -11.46 -14.95 -9.44
N GLN A 7 -12.36 -15.92 -9.61
CA GLN A 7 -13.75 -15.65 -10.00
C GLN A 7 -14.45 -14.79 -8.94
N THR A 8 -14.33 -15.10 -7.64
CA THR A 8 -14.91 -14.32 -6.55
C THR A 8 -14.35 -12.90 -6.47
N ARG A 9 -13.06 -12.69 -6.77
CA ARG A 9 -12.47 -11.35 -6.82
C ARG A 9 -12.93 -10.54 -8.03
N LEU A 10 -12.99 -11.15 -9.20
CA LEU A 10 -13.52 -10.49 -10.40
C LEU A 10 -14.98 -10.04 -10.19
N MET A 11 -15.75 -10.90 -9.54
CA MET A 11 -17.13 -10.67 -9.12
C MET A 11 -17.29 -9.45 -8.22
N GLU A 12 -16.43 -9.34 -7.20
CA GLU A 12 -16.41 -8.21 -6.28
C GLU A 12 -16.06 -6.89 -7.00
N ILE A 13 -15.07 -6.91 -7.90
CA ILE A 13 -14.67 -5.75 -8.71
C ILE A 13 -15.84 -5.28 -9.58
N ILE A 14 -16.50 -6.19 -10.30
CA ILE A 14 -17.64 -5.87 -11.16
C ILE A 14 -18.80 -5.32 -10.34
N ARG A 15 -19.11 -5.93 -9.17
CA ARG A 15 -20.14 -5.43 -8.26
C ARG A 15 -19.85 -3.98 -7.83
N ASN A 16 -18.63 -3.73 -7.36
CA ASN A 16 -18.22 -2.39 -6.91
C ASN A 16 -18.30 -1.38 -8.07
N ARG A 17 -17.95 -1.80 -9.29
CA ARG A 17 -18.05 -0.95 -10.48
C ARG A 17 -19.49 -0.59 -10.83
N LEU A 18 -20.41 -1.55 -10.77
CA LEU A 18 -21.83 -1.31 -11.02
C LEU A 18 -22.45 -0.38 -9.97
N VAL A 19 -22.08 -0.55 -8.69
CA VAL A 19 -22.52 0.35 -7.61
C VAL A 19 -22.01 1.77 -7.88
N PHE A 20 -20.72 1.93 -8.19
CA PHE A 20 -20.14 3.22 -8.51
C PHE A 20 -20.84 3.90 -9.69
N LEU A 21 -21.06 3.19 -10.82
CA LEU A 21 -21.74 3.76 -11.98
C LEU A 21 -23.17 4.24 -11.66
N ARG A 22 -23.87 3.52 -10.78
CA ARG A 22 -25.21 3.92 -10.34
C ARG A 22 -25.17 5.15 -9.45
N LEU A 23 -24.20 5.25 -8.54
CA LEU A 23 -24.00 6.45 -7.74
C LEU A 23 -23.60 7.65 -8.60
N ASP A 24 -22.69 7.45 -9.56
CA ASP A 24 -22.23 8.49 -10.49
C ASP A 24 -23.40 9.04 -11.33
N ALA A 25 -24.29 8.18 -11.80
CA ALA A 25 -25.52 8.61 -12.48
C ALA A 25 -26.42 9.47 -11.58
N ILE A 26 -26.46 9.20 -10.27
CA ILE A 26 -27.24 9.98 -9.30
C ILE A 26 -26.56 11.31 -8.98
N VAL A 27 -25.23 11.33 -8.83
CA VAL A 27 -24.42 12.56 -8.69
C VAL A 27 -24.69 13.49 -9.87
N LYS A 28 -24.58 12.98 -11.11
CA LYS A 28 -24.84 13.73 -12.34
C LYS A 28 -26.28 14.20 -12.44
N ARG A 29 -27.25 13.34 -12.13
CA ARG A 29 -28.69 13.68 -12.18
C ARG A 29 -29.07 14.78 -11.20
N ASN A 30 -28.47 14.80 -10.01
CA ASN A 30 -28.77 15.77 -8.96
C ASN A 30 -27.82 16.98 -8.96
N LYS A 31 -26.89 17.07 -9.92
CA LYS A 31 -25.87 18.12 -10.00
C LYS A 31 -25.12 18.29 -8.67
N ILE A 32 -24.76 17.17 -8.04
CA ILE A 32 -23.91 17.18 -6.86
C ILE A 32 -22.49 17.34 -7.36
N ASP A 33 -21.73 18.30 -6.83
CA ASP A 33 -20.32 18.49 -7.17
C ASP A 33 -19.48 17.50 -6.34
N PRO A 34 -18.99 16.39 -6.93
CA PRO A 34 -18.20 15.44 -6.19
C PRO A 34 -16.73 15.92 -6.15
N PRO A 35 -15.93 15.44 -5.20
CA PRO A 35 -14.50 15.75 -5.13
C PRO A 35 -13.72 15.19 -6.32
N ASP A 36 -12.53 15.72 -6.58
CA ASP A 36 -11.69 15.37 -7.74
C ASP A 36 -11.33 13.88 -7.83
N TRP A 37 -11.33 13.17 -6.71
CA TRP A 37 -11.09 11.72 -6.66
C TRP A 37 -12.30 10.87 -7.08
N TRP A 38 -13.50 11.45 -7.18
CA TRP A 38 -14.70 10.80 -7.73
C TRP A 38 -14.62 10.75 -9.27
N ASP A 39 -13.68 9.97 -9.77
CA ASP A 39 -13.46 9.75 -11.20
C ASP A 39 -13.75 8.30 -11.57
N ALA A 40 -14.45 8.08 -12.68
CA ALA A 40 -14.65 6.76 -13.26
C ALA A 40 -13.34 6.07 -13.65
N LYS A 41 -12.22 6.80 -13.74
CA LYS A 41 -10.89 6.22 -13.96
C LYS A 41 -10.28 5.60 -12.71
N ASN A 42 -10.72 5.99 -11.51
CA ASN A 42 -10.23 5.41 -10.27
C ASN A 42 -10.87 4.03 -10.02
N SER A 43 -10.18 3.19 -9.25
CA SER A 43 -10.72 1.90 -8.81
C SER A 43 -12.04 2.15 -8.07
N SER A 44 -13.13 1.54 -8.55
CA SER A 44 -14.45 1.71 -7.93
C SER A 44 -14.46 1.29 -6.46
N GLU A 45 -13.60 0.36 -6.07
CA GLU A 45 -13.42 -0.02 -4.68
C GLU A 45 -12.90 1.15 -3.85
N VAL A 46 -11.80 1.79 -4.28
CA VAL A 46 -11.19 2.93 -3.57
C VAL A 46 -12.15 4.12 -3.49
N VAL A 47 -12.84 4.43 -4.59
CA VAL A 47 -13.80 5.54 -4.65
C VAL A 47 -14.99 5.30 -3.72
N LEU A 48 -15.54 4.08 -3.70
CA LEU A 48 -16.61 3.72 -2.77
C LEU A 48 -16.15 3.79 -1.32
N TYR A 49 -14.94 3.28 -1.01
CA TYR A 49 -14.38 3.38 0.34
C TYR A 49 -14.20 4.82 0.82
N GLN A 50 -13.65 5.70 -0.03
CA GLN A 50 -13.49 7.12 0.29
C GLN A 50 -14.85 7.80 0.50
N PHE A 51 -15.83 7.51 -0.34
CA PHE A 51 -17.19 7.99 -0.16
C PHE A 51 -17.80 7.59 1.18
N PHE A 52 -17.68 6.32 1.58
CA PHE A 52 -18.18 5.89 2.90
C PHE A 52 -17.42 6.55 4.04
N ALA A 53 -16.11 6.73 3.92
CA ALA A 53 -15.31 7.42 4.92
C ALA A 53 -15.74 8.89 5.07
N GLU A 54 -15.99 9.60 3.97
CA GLU A 54 -16.44 10.99 3.98
C GLU A 54 -17.88 11.13 4.46
N LYS A 55 -18.75 10.18 4.12
CA LYS A 55 -20.08 10.08 4.70
C LYS A 55 -20.01 9.92 6.23
N CYS A 56 -19.14 9.06 6.75
CA CYS A 56 -18.93 8.92 8.20
C CYS A 56 -18.38 10.18 8.86
N ARG A 57 -17.66 11.02 8.11
CA ARG A 57 -17.17 12.33 8.58
C ARG A 57 -18.22 13.43 8.49
N GLY A 58 -19.37 13.17 7.87
CA GLY A 58 -20.43 14.16 7.66
C GLY A 58 -20.06 15.23 6.63
N VAL A 59 -19.28 14.87 5.61
CA VAL A 59 -18.92 15.79 4.53
C VAL A 59 -20.17 16.13 3.70
N GLU A 60 -20.38 17.41 3.41
CA GLU A 60 -21.62 17.95 2.85
C GLU A 60 -22.05 17.29 1.52
N TRP A 61 -21.13 17.07 0.57
CA TRP A 61 -21.49 16.44 -0.71
C TRP A 61 -21.88 14.97 -0.54
N ALA A 62 -21.21 14.26 0.37
CA ALA A 62 -21.50 12.87 0.68
C ALA A 62 -22.87 12.74 1.38
N GLU A 63 -23.21 13.70 2.25
CA GLU A 63 -24.54 13.85 2.83
C GLU A 63 -25.60 14.11 1.75
N LYS A 64 -25.38 15.09 0.85
CA LYS A 64 -26.29 15.38 -0.26
C LYS A 64 -26.52 14.18 -1.17
N LEU A 65 -25.46 13.44 -1.50
CA LEU A 65 -25.56 12.20 -2.27
C LEU A 65 -26.36 11.17 -1.49
N TRP A 66 -26.09 11.00 -0.20
CA TRP A 66 -26.82 10.09 0.66
C TRP A 66 -28.32 10.41 0.75
N GLU A 67 -28.67 11.68 0.84
CA GLU A 67 -30.06 12.15 0.83
C GLU A 67 -30.73 11.92 -0.52
N ALA A 68 -30.01 12.15 -1.63
CA ALA A 68 -30.49 11.88 -2.97
C ALA A 68 -30.73 10.37 -3.24
N LEU A 69 -30.00 9.49 -2.54
CA LEU A 69 -30.23 8.04 -2.54
C LEU A 69 -31.47 7.64 -1.71
N GLY A 70 -31.89 8.49 -0.78
CA GLY A 70 -33.03 8.24 0.10
C GLY A 70 -34.37 8.20 -0.65
N PRO A 71 -35.38 7.49 -0.11
CA PRO A 71 -36.74 7.61 -0.62
C PRO A 71 -37.15 9.08 -0.58
N LYS A 72 -37.65 9.62 -1.70
CA LYS A 72 -38.32 10.93 -1.68
C LYS A 72 -39.41 10.85 -0.62
N LYS A 73 -39.26 11.57 0.49
CA LYS A 73 -40.35 11.77 1.44
C LYS A 73 -41.52 12.30 0.61
N LYS A 74 -42.58 11.50 0.49
CA LYS A 74 -43.83 12.00 -0.06
C LYS A 74 -44.30 13.03 0.96
N ASN A 75 -44.17 14.31 0.62
CA ASN A 75 -44.73 15.41 1.39
C ASN A 75 -46.26 15.30 1.28
N GLY A 76 -46.84 14.34 2.01
CA GLY A 76 -48.27 14.31 2.28
C GLY A 76 -48.58 15.43 3.28
N PRO A 77 -49.66 16.20 3.08
CA PRO A 77 -50.00 17.35 3.91
C PRO A 77 -50.35 17.03 5.38
N ASP A 78 -50.39 15.75 5.79
CA ASP A 78 -50.87 15.34 7.11
C ASP A 78 -49.76 15.08 8.16
N ALA A 79 -48.51 15.48 7.91
CA ALA A 79 -47.36 15.16 8.78
C ALA A 79 -46.95 16.29 9.76
N GLU A 80 -47.83 17.22 10.11
CA GLU A 80 -47.50 18.38 10.95
C GLU A 80 -47.65 18.18 12.48
N ALA A 81 -48.14 17.03 12.96
CA ALA A 81 -48.38 16.84 14.39
C ALA A 81 -47.75 15.54 14.94
N GLY A 82 -46.43 15.53 15.14
CA GLY A 82 -45.80 14.42 15.86
C GLY A 82 -44.30 14.56 15.99
N ARG A 83 -43.82 14.72 17.23
CA ARG A 83 -42.42 14.80 17.68
C ARG A 83 -41.45 14.06 16.74
N GLN A 84 -40.44 14.79 16.25
CA GLN A 84 -39.31 14.23 15.53
C GLN A 84 -38.56 13.23 16.42
N ALA A 85 -38.91 11.95 16.31
CA ALA A 85 -38.05 10.88 16.77
C ALA A 85 -36.78 10.89 15.90
N PRO A 86 -35.58 10.74 16.48
CA PRO A 86 -34.34 10.66 15.72
C PRO A 86 -34.43 9.52 14.68
N PRO A 87 -33.86 9.70 13.48
CA PRO A 87 -33.97 8.74 12.40
C PRO A 87 -33.47 7.37 12.88
N ASN A 88 -34.38 6.39 12.91
CA ASN A 88 -34.07 5.00 13.29
C ASN A 88 -33.07 4.42 12.27
N GLN A 89 -31.99 3.81 12.76
CA GLN A 89 -30.89 3.25 11.96
C GLN A 89 -31.34 2.11 11.01
N LEU A 90 -32.47 1.47 11.30
CA LEU A 90 -33.17 0.54 10.41
C LEU A 90 -33.48 1.11 9.01
N ASP A 91 -33.67 2.42 8.89
CA ASP A 91 -33.91 3.08 7.60
C ASP A 91 -32.62 3.15 6.76
N VAL A 92 -31.43 3.13 7.39
CA VAL A 92 -30.14 3.12 6.67
C VAL A 92 -29.86 1.76 6.04
N GLU A 93 -30.12 0.67 6.75
CA GLU A 93 -29.94 -0.70 6.24
C GLU A 93 -30.98 -1.04 5.16
N GLU A 94 -32.23 -0.61 5.34
CA GLU A 94 -33.29 -0.79 4.34
C GLU A 94 -33.05 0.07 3.08
N ARG A 95 -32.43 1.25 3.22
CA ARG A 95 -31.95 2.08 2.10
C ARG A 95 -30.79 1.42 1.35
N TYR A 96 -29.85 0.80 2.06
CA TYR A 96 -28.78 0.01 1.47
C TYR A 96 -29.32 -1.21 0.71
N ARG A 97 -30.37 -1.83 1.27
CA ARG A 97 -31.07 -2.96 0.68
C ARG A 97 -31.66 -2.64 -0.69
N ARG A 98 -31.98 -1.38 -1.02
CA ARG A 98 -32.43 -0.99 -2.39
C ARG A 98 -31.32 -0.95 -3.44
N PHE A 99 -30.07 -0.83 -3.01
CA PHE A 99 -28.91 -0.88 -3.90
C PHE A 99 -28.35 -2.30 -4.02
N THR A 100 -28.54 -3.12 -2.99
CA THR A 100 -28.22 -4.56 -3.00
C THR A 100 -29.39 -5.45 -3.44
N THR A 101 -30.63 -4.94 -3.48
CA THR A 101 -31.77 -5.66 -4.08
C THR A 101 -31.41 -5.91 -5.53
N PRO A 102 -31.43 -7.17 -5.97
CA PRO A 102 -31.00 -7.53 -7.30
C PRO A 102 -31.78 -6.71 -8.33
N SER A 103 -31.10 -5.80 -9.03
CA SER A 103 -31.65 -5.30 -10.29
C SER A 103 -31.78 -6.50 -11.23
N TYR A 104 -32.62 -6.42 -12.27
CA TYR A 104 -32.69 -7.46 -13.30
C TYR A 104 -31.28 -7.82 -13.83
N PHE A 105 -30.38 -6.84 -13.92
CA PHE A 105 -28.97 -7.07 -14.26
C PHE A 105 -28.21 -7.87 -13.21
N HIS A 106 -28.44 -7.66 -11.92
CA HIS A 106 -27.82 -8.46 -10.86
C HIS A 106 -28.38 -9.89 -10.83
N CYS A 107 -29.68 -10.09 -11.05
CA CYS A 107 -30.26 -11.42 -11.21
C CYS A 107 -29.70 -12.15 -12.44
N LEU A 108 -29.63 -11.46 -13.59
CA LEU A 108 -29.07 -11.99 -14.83
C LEU A 108 -27.58 -12.32 -14.68
N TYR A 109 -26.85 -11.50 -13.93
CA TYR A 109 -25.46 -11.72 -13.60
C TYR A 109 -25.26 -12.93 -12.66
N ILE A 110 -26.03 -13.00 -11.55
CA ILE A 110 -26.08 -14.17 -10.66
C ILE A 110 -26.41 -15.44 -11.46
N PHE A 111 -27.37 -15.35 -12.38
CA PHE A 111 -27.72 -16.45 -13.28
C PHE A 111 -26.53 -16.89 -14.13
N PHE A 112 -25.80 -15.98 -14.79
CA PHE A 112 -24.61 -16.34 -15.56
C PHE A 112 -23.50 -16.99 -14.73
N ILE A 113 -23.35 -16.59 -13.47
CA ILE A 113 -22.35 -17.19 -12.57
C ILE A 113 -22.79 -18.59 -12.15
N ILE A 114 -24.07 -18.77 -11.81
CA ILE A 114 -24.61 -20.09 -11.48
C ILE A 114 -24.49 -21.01 -12.70
N CYS A 115 -24.80 -20.53 -13.91
CA CYS A 115 -24.57 -21.27 -15.15
C CYS A 115 -23.08 -21.58 -15.36
N GLY A 116 -22.18 -20.63 -15.15
CA GLY A 116 -20.74 -20.85 -15.28
C GLY A 116 -20.18 -21.86 -14.27
N MET A 117 -20.66 -21.83 -13.02
CA MET A 117 -20.33 -22.81 -11.99
C MET A 117 -20.88 -24.19 -12.34
N ALA A 118 -22.15 -24.27 -12.77
CA ALA A 118 -22.77 -25.52 -13.20
C ALA A 118 -22.03 -26.13 -14.40
N LEU A 119 -21.68 -25.33 -15.41
CA LEU A 119 -20.88 -25.77 -16.56
C LEU A 119 -19.48 -26.24 -16.13
N SER A 120 -18.87 -25.58 -15.14
CA SER A 120 -17.57 -25.99 -14.60
C SER A 120 -17.67 -27.33 -13.84
N ILE A 121 -18.74 -27.54 -13.07
CA ILE A 121 -19.01 -28.80 -12.36
C ILE A 121 -19.33 -29.92 -13.35
N VAL A 122 -20.18 -29.67 -14.34
CA VAL A 122 -20.50 -30.63 -15.41
C VAL A 122 -19.24 -30.98 -16.19
N GLY A 123 -18.39 -30.00 -16.48
CA GLY A 123 -17.13 -30.26 -17.14
C GLY A 123 -16.16 -31.06 -16.29
N TYR A 124 -16.07 -30.74 -15.00
CA TYR A 124 -15.27 -31.52 -14.06
C TYR A 124 -15.77 -32.98 -13.97
N ILE A 125 -17.06 -33.19 -13.73
CA ILE A 125 -17.68 -34.53 -13.67
C ILE A 125 -17.51 -35.25 -15.01
N GLY A 126 -17.73 -34.56 -16.14
CA GLY A 126 -17.54 -35.07 -17.48
C GLY A 126 -16.13 -35.62 -17.68
N SER A 127 -15.11 -34.86 -17.28
CA SER A 127 -13.71 -35.31 -17.32
C SER A 127 -13.48 -36.59 -16.50
N PHE A 128 -14.09 -36.73 -15.33
CA PHE A 128 -13.98 -37.96 -14.53
C PHE A 128 -14.81 -39.13 -15.10
N THR A 129 -15.98 -38.86 -15.69
CA THR A 129 -16.85 -39.91 -16.26
C THR A 129 -16.24 -40.50 -17.53
N ILE A 130 -15.55 -39.66 -18.30
CA ILE A 130 -14.75 -40.06 -19.46
C ILE A 130 -13.62 -41.01 -19.02
N VAL A 131 -12.82 -40.61 -18.02
CA VAL A 131 -11.71 -41.43 -17.51
C VAL A 131 -12.21 -42.73 -16.85
N ALA A 132 -13.37 -42.70 -16.20
CA ALA A 132 -13.94 -43.88 -15.55
C ALA A 132 -14.52 -44.91 -16.55
N ASN A 133 -15.01 -44.47 -17.72
CA ASN A 133 -15.60 -45.36 -18.72
C ASN A 133 -14.58 -45.99 -19.67
N ASP A 134 -13.38 -45.42 -19.81
CA ASP A 134 -12.28 -46.03 -20.59
C ASP A 134 -11.79 -47.37 -19.99
N GLY A 135 -12.11 -47.66 -18.72
CA GLY A 135 -11.77 -48.94 -18.07
C GLY A 135 -12.68 -50.12 -18.46
N LYS A 136 -13.82 -49.90 -19.13
CA LYS A 136 -14.80 -50.95 -19.49
C LYS A 136 -14.95 -51.10 -21.00
N GLY A 137 -13.88 -51.43 -21.72
CA GLY A 137 -13.85 -52.21 -22.98
C GLY A 137 -14.71 -51.81 -24.19
N ASN A 138 -15.54 -50.76 -24.12
CA ASN A 138 -16.37 -50.31 -25.22
C ASN A 138 -15.60 -49.26 -26.03
N ALA A 139 -14.87 -49.73 -27.04
CA ALA A 139 -13.93 -48.98 -27.86
C ALA A 139 -14.52 -47.85 -28.74
N ASN A 140 -15.81 -47.54 -28.63
CA ASN A 140 -16.51 -46.64 -29.57
C ASN A 140 -17.13 -45.39 -28.91
N SER A 141 -16.57 -44.90 -27.81
CA SER A 141 -17.07 -43.65 -27.22
C SER A 141 -16.24 -42.45 -27.71
N ASN A 142 -16.81 -41.68 -28.66
CA ASN A 142 -16.24 -40.42 -29.15
C ASN A 142 -16.45 -39.24 -28.16
N GLY A 143 -17.10 -39.49 -27.02
CA GLY A 143 -17.40 -38.48 -26.00
C GLY A 143 -16.18 -37.69 -25.50
N PRO A 144 -15.03 -38.32 -25.20
CA PRO A 144 -13.82 -37.64 -24.76
C PRO A 144 -13.29 -36.62 -25.78
N LEU A 145 -13.31 -36.99 -27.07
CA LEU A 145 -12.85 -36.15 -28.16
C LEU A 145 -13.76 -34.94 -28.38
N ILE A 146 -15.08 -35.12 -28.29
CA ILE A 146 -16.05 -34.03 -28.40
C ILE A 146 -15.87 -33.05 -27.24
N TRP A 147 -15.71 -33.57 -26.01
CA TRP A 147 -15.50 -32.74 -24.83
C TRP A 147 -14.21 -31.92 -24.92
N LEU A 148 -13.10 -32.56 -25.29
CA LEU A 148 -11.81 -31.89 -25.53
C LEU A 148 -11.93 -30.79 -26.59
N GLY A 149 -12.67 -31.06 -27.67
CA GLY A 149 -12.93 -30.07 -28.73
C GLY A 149 -13.66 -28.82 -28.21
N VAL A 150 -14.67 -29.01 -27.35
CA VAL A 150 -15.42 -27.89 -26.73
C VAL A 150 -14.52 -27.09 -25.78
N GLU A 151 -13.70 -27.76 -24.97
CA GLU A 151 -12.81 -27.11 -24.02
C GLU A 151 -11.69 -26.32 -24.72
N ILE A 152 -11.13 -26.86 -25.80
CA ILE A 152 -10.18 -26.15 -26.66
C ILE A 152 -10.86 -24.93 -27.31
N ALA A 153 -12.06 -25.09 -27.87
CA ALA A 153 -12.78 -23.98 -28.50
C ALA A 153 -13.10 -22.85 -27.51
N LEU A 154 -13.56 -23.18 -26.30
CA LEU A 154 -13.82 -22.19 -25.24
C LEU A 154 -12.54 -21.51 -24.76
N SER A 155 -11.43 -22.26 -24.67
CA SER A 155 -10.13 -21.70 -24.30
C SER A 155 -9.57 -20.77 -25.37
N LEU A 156 -9.71 -21.14 -26.65
CA LEU A 156 -9.35 -20.29 -27.79
C LEU A 156 -10.23 -19.04 -27.85
N LEU A 157 -11.54 -19.15 -27.64
CA LEU A 157 -12.44 -18.01 -27.58
C LEU A 157 -12.04 -17.05 -26.46
N ARG A 158 -11.73 -17.60 -25.27
CA ARG A 158 -11.21 -16.81 -24.15
C ARG A 158 -9.92 -16.10 -24.56
N MET A 159 -8.93 -16.83 -25.09
CA MET A 159 -7.67 -16.23 -25.55
C MET A 159 -7.89 -15.17 -26.64
N LEU A 160 -8.83 -15.38 -27.58
CA LEU A 160 -9.21 -14.41 -28.62
C LEU A 160 -9.81 -13.14 -28.03
N ILE A 161 -10.73 -13.26 -27.07
CA ILE A 161 -11.32 -12.10 -26.38
C ILE A 161 -10.23 -11.27 -25.68
N TRP A 162 -9.24 -11.93 -25.07
CA TRP A 162 -8.11 -11.25 -24.42
C TRP A 162 -7.05 -10.75 -25.44
N SER A 163 -6.80 -11.45 -26.54
CA SER A 163 -5.80 -11.08 -27.54
C SER A 163 -6.28 -10.01 -28.52
N LEU A 164 -7.59 -9.86 -28.69
CA LEU A 164 -8.19 -8.79 -29.49
C LEU A 164 -8.00 -7.41 -28.85
N ASN A 165 -7.41 -7.35 -27.65
CA ASN A 165 -7.09 -6.14 -26.89
C ASN A 165 -8.14 -5.05 -27.14
N PRO A 166 -9.40 -5.33 -26.79
CA PRO A 166 -10.51 -4.60 -27.35
C PRO A 166 -10.31 -3.10 -27.09
N LEU A 167 -10.52 -2.27 -28.11
CA LEU A 167 -10.22 -0.83 -28.09
C LEU A 167 -10.82 -0.05 -26.88
N PHE A 168 -11.83 -0.62 -26.20
CA PHE A 168 -12.35 -0.08 -24.95
C PHE A 168 -11.39 -0.21 -23.74
N ASP A 169 -10.38 -1.07 -23.82
CA ASP A 169 -9.33 -1.31 -22.83
C ASP A 169 -8.06 -0.48 -23.13
N GLU A 170 -7.82 -0.16 -24.41
CA GLU A 170 -6.63 0.58 -24.90
C GLU A 170 -6.68 2.10 -24.66
N HIS A 171 -7.79 2.68 -24.22
CA HIS A 171 -7.84 4.11 -23.85
C HIS A 171 -7.10 4.46 -22.54
N THR A 172 -6.35 3.52 -21.98
CA THR A 172 -5.54 3.71 -20.77
C THR A 172 -4.18 4.33 -21.09
N ASP A 173 -4.17 5.49 -21.76
CA ASP A 173 -3.21 6.55 -21.41
C ASP A 173 -3.54 6.94 -19.96
N LEU A 174 -3.08 6.11 -19.01
CA LEU A 174 -3.25 6.29 -17.58
C LEU A 174 -2.49 7.55 -17.20
N THR A 175 -3.24 8.63 -17.27
CA THR A 175 -2.80 9.93 -16.86
C THR A 175 -2.99 9.98 -15.36
N PHE A 176 -1.93 9.65 -14.62
CA PHE A 176 -1.94 9.87 -13.18
C PHE A 176 -1.81 11.37 -12.96
N LYS A 177 -2.88 11.99 -12.46
CA LYS A 177 -2.79 13.30 -11.84
C LYS A 177 -2.31 13.06 -10.42
N LEU A 178 -1.04 13.35 -10.18
CA LEU A 178 -0.52 13.32 -8.82
C LEU A 178 -0.78 14.71 -8.22
N GLU A 179 -1.67 14.76 -7.24
CA GLU A 179 -1.78 15.93 -6.38
C GLU A 179 -0.49 16.00 -5.57
N LEU A 180 0.26 17.08 -5.79
CA LEU A 180 1.48 17.34 -5.06
C LEU A 180 1.15 17.98 -3.73
N GLU A 181 1.91 17.63 -2.69
CA GLU A 181 1.76 18.27 -1.39
C GLU A 181 1.91 19.80 -1.54
N ALA A 182 1.00 20.53 -0.89
CA ALA A 182 0.99 21.99 -0.93
C ALA A 182 2.11 22.59 -0.07
N SER A 183 2.47 21.90 1.01
CA SER A 183 3.53 22.32 1.92
C SER A 183 4.89 22.03 1.34
N ASN A 184 5.79 23.01 1.45
CA ASN A 184 7.21 22.81 1.20
C ASN A 184 7.72 21.54 1.92
N PRO A 185 8.53 20.71 1.24
CA PRO A 185 9.03 19.49 1.84
C PRO A 185 9.92 19.96 2.97
N LEU A 186 9.63 19.45 4.16
CA LEU A 186 10.41 19.79 5.33
C LEU A 186 11.87 19.43 5.01
N PRO A 187 12.83 20.30 5.36
CA PRO A 187 14.23 19.92 5.25
C PRO A 187 14.42 18.64 6.05
N THR A 188 15.15 17.68 5.50
CA THR A 188 15.39 16.40 6.18
C THR A 188 16.19 16.59 7.47
N CYS A 189 16.78 17.78 7.65
CA CYS A 189 17.41 18.23 8.87
C CYS A 189 16.85 19.58 9.31
N ASN A 190 16.55 19.71 10.60
CA ASN A 190 16.14 20.98 11.23
C ASN A 190 17.30 21.95 11.49
N LYS A 191 18.56 21.51 11.33
CA LYS A 191 19.75 22.33 11.50
C LYS A 191 20.11 23.08 10.23
N PHE A 192 20.70 24.25 10.37
CA PHE A 192 21.20 25.06 9.26
C PHE A 192 22.51 24.51 8.70
N SER A 193 22.80 24.81 7.43
CA SER A 193 24.05 24.47 6.76
C SER A 193 25.29 24.90 7.56
N GLU A 194 25.28 26.12 8.09
CA GLU A 194 26.39 26.64 8.92
C GLU A 194 26.57 25.84 10.21
N GLU A 195 25.47 25.42 10.85
CA GLU A 195 25.52 24.60 12.07
C GLU A 195 25.95 23.16 11.78
N LEU A 196 25.53 22.59 10.65
CA LEU A 196 25.94 21.26 10.19
C LEU A 196 27.44 21.20 9.90
N GLU A 197 27.97 22.24 9.25
CA GLU A 197 29.40 22.34 8.95
C GLU A 197 30.24 22.66 10.19
N ALA A 198 29.74 23.47 11.12
CA ALA A 198 30.41 23.76 12.39
C ALA A 198 30.46 22.54 13.32
N ASN A 199 29.35 21.81 13.46
CA ASN A 199 29.28 20.59 14.28
C ASN A 199 29.96 19.39 13.60
N GLY A 200 30.06 19.43 12.27
CA GLY A 200 30.60 18.35 11.46
C GLY A 200 29.78 17.06 11.51
N VAL A 201 28.47 17.12 11.78
CA VAL A 201 27.59 15.94 11.84
C VAL A 201 26.34 16.19 10.99
N ILE A 202 26.12 15.35 9.97
CA ILE A 202 25.03 15.47 9.01
C ILE A 202 24.13 14.23 9.08
N PRO A 203 22.81 14.35 9.32
CA PRO A 203 21.91 13.20 9.30
C PRO A 203 21.69 12.70 7.88
N LEU A 204 21.73 11.39 7.67
CA LEU A 204 21.68 10.76 6.35
C LEU A 204 20.32 10.10 6.10
N ALA A 205 19.65 10.49 5.02
CA ALA A 205 18.52 9.73 4.46
C ALA A 205 19.00 8.91 3.25
N ARG A 206 18.58 7.65 3.13
CA ARG A 206 18.94 6.85 1.94
C ARG A 206 18.32 7.47 0.69
N SER A 207 18.98 7.34 -0.46
CA SER A 207 18.49 7.83 -1.76
C SER A 207 17.00 7.54 -2.00
N ARG A 208 16.56 6.29 -1.86
CA ARG A 208 15.16 5.89 -2.08
C ARG A 208 14.17 6.56 -1.12
N GLU A 209 14.57 6.78 0.13
CA GLU A 209 13.74 7.41 1.16
C GLU A 209 13.63 8.92 0.91
N PHE A 210 14.78 9.57 0.69
CA PHE A 210 14.84 10.99 0.34
C PHE A 210 14.05 11.29 -0.94
N LEU A 211 14.32 10.54 -2.02
CA LEU A 211 13.64 10.71 -3.29
C LEU A 211 12.14 10.43 -3.16
N GLY A 212 11.73 9.45 -2.35
CA GLY A 212 10.32 9.20 -2.06
C GLY A 212 9.63 10.38 -1.38
N GLN A 213 10.28 10.97 -0.36
CA GLN A 213 9.77 12.13 0.37
C GLN A 213 9.69 13.39 -0.48
N ILE A 214 10.71 13.66 -1.32
CA ILE A 214 10.70 14.87 -2.14
C ILE A 214 9.77 14.70 -3.36
N THR A 215 9.58 13.48 -3.87
CA THR A 215 8.72 13.18 -5.03
C THR A 215 7.24 13.50 -4.74
N SER A 216 6.77 13.37 -3.48
CA SER A 216 5.40 13.81 -3.13
C SER A 216 5.22 15.33 -3.32
N PHE A 217 6.30 16.10 -3.25
CA PHE A 217 6.27 17.55 -3.38
C PHE A 217 6.61 18.05 -4.79
N VAL A 218 7.68 17.54 -5.41
CA VAL A 218 8.17 18.02 -6.72
C VAL A 218 7.68 17.18 -7.91
N GLY A 219 6.95 16.10 -7.64
CA GLY A 219 6.59 15.10 -8.63
C GLY A 219 7.73 14.13 -8.94
N LEU A 220 7.52 13.27 -9.94
CA LEU A 220 8.40 12.14 -10.24
C LEU A 220 9.85 12.58 -10.50
N LEU A 221 10.78 12.26 -9.62
CA LEU A 221 12.21 12.39 -9.91
C LEU A 221 12.76 11.11 -10.51
N GLU A 222 13.69 11.25 -11.45
CA GLU A 222 14.46 10.11 -11.93
C GLU A 222 15.42 9.67 -10.83
N PRO A 223 15.39 8.40 -10.41
CA PRO A 223 16.37 7.88 -9.48
C PRO A 223 17.75 7.99 -10.09
N PHE A 224 18.76 8.28 -9.26
CA PHE A 224 20.13 8.22 -9.71
C PHE A 224 20.52 6.76 -9.89
N GLU A 225 20.47 6.26 -11.12
CA GLU A 225 21.03 4.96 -11.48
C GLU A 225 22.55 5.06 -11.34
N SER A 226 23.05 4.55 -10.22
CA SER A 226 24.48 4.53 -9.93
C SER A 226 25.22 3.79 -11.04
N VAL A 227 26.33 4.36 -11.49
CA VAL A 227 27.16 3.86 -12.60
C VAL A 227 27.90 2.53 -12.24
N GLY A 228 27.61 1.92 -11.09
CA GLY A 228 28.15 0.61 -10.71
C GLY A 228 27.67 0.11 -9.34
N ASP A 229 27.78 -1.20 -9.11
CA ASP A 229 27.29 -1.96 -7.95
C ASP A 229 28.08 -1.73 -6.63
N GLY A 230 28.77 -0.61 -6.46
CA GLY A 230 29.66 -0.36 -5.31
C GLY A 230 29.43 0.95 -4.58
N VAL A 231 28.42 1.73 -4.96
CA VAL A 231 28.18 3.08 -4.42
C VAL A 231 26.75 3.22 -3.91
N ALA A 232 26.61 3.63 -2.65
CA ALA A 232 25.34 4.03 -2.07
C ALA A 232 25.29 5.55 -1.88
N LEU A 233 24.16 6.17 -2.25
CA LEU A 233 23.95 7.61 -2.07
C LEU A 233 23.00 7.88 -0.90
N TYR A 234 23.41 8.85 -0.09
CA TYR A 234 22.63 9.42 0.99
C TYR A 234 22.45 10.91 0.77
N TYR A 235 21.30 11.44 1.16
CA TYR A 235 20.91 12.82 0.91
C TYR A 235 20.54 13.49 2.23
N THR A 236 20.87 14.77 2.32
CA THR A 236 20.41 15.65 3.39
C THR A 236 20.08 17.00 2.80
N MET A 237 18.86 17.47 2.99
CA MET A 237 18.45 18.82 2.60
C MET A 237 18.30 19.67 3.85
N SER A 238 18.99 20.80 3.88
CA SER A 238 19.01 21.75 5.00
C SER A 238 18.74 23.17 4.50
N ALA A 239 18.32 24.06 5.38
CA ALA A 239 18.26 25.49 5.09
C ALA A 239 19.66 26.11 5.19
N LEU A 240 20.01 26.98 4.24
CA LEU A 240 21.33 27.63 4.23
C LEU A 240 21.53 28.47 5.51
N ARG A 241 20.53 29.27 5.86
CA ARG A 241 20.53 30.21 6.98
C ARG A 241 19.14 30.33 7.61
N GLU A 242 19.10 30.94 8.78
CA GLU A 242 17.85 31.35 9.42
C GLU A 242 17.04 32.25 8.47
N PRO A 243 15.72 32.03 8.34
CA PRO A 243 14.91 32.69 7.31
C PRO A 243 14.78 34.20 7.59
N THR A 244 15.59 35.01 6.93
CA THR A 244 15.56 36.48 7.03
C THR A 244 14.48 37.15 6.13
N THR A 245 13.30 36.52 6.03
CA THR A 245 12.03 37.07 5.50
C THR A 245 11.67 36.99 4.00
N THR A 246 12.50 36.56 3.05
CA THR A 246 12.00 36.52 1.64
C THR A 246 12.28 35.29 0.80
N LYS A 247 13.39 34.55 0.95
CA LYS A 247 13.57 33.27 0.22
C LYS A 247 14.41 32.30 1.03
N GLN A 248 13.83 31.14 1.36
CA GLN A 248 14.57 30.06 2.03
C GLN A 248 15.47 29.37 1.00
N GLN A 249 16.76 29.72 0.99
CA GLN A 249 17.75 28.99 0.22
C GLN A 249 18.02 27.64 0.90
N ARG A 250 18.02 26.57 0.10
CA ARG A 250 18.25 25.21 0.57
C ARG A 250 19.60 24.72 0.09
N VAL A 251 20.29 23.94 0.92
CA VAL A 251 21.54 23.28 0.59
C VAL A 251 21.29 21.78 0.53
N LEU A 252 21.78 21.14 -0.52
CA LEU A 252 21.69 19.69 -0.68
C LEU A 252 23.07 19.09 -0.42
N TYR A 253 23.15 18.24 0.60
CA TYR A 253 24.31 17.42 0.89
C TYR A 253 24.08 16.05 0.29
N ILE A 254 25.04 15.57 -0.50
CA ILE A 254 25.05 14.20 -1.00
C ILE A 254 26.25 13.49 -0.41
N THR A 255 25.99 12.49 0.43
CA THR A 255 27.03 11.61 0.95
C THR A 255 27.11 10.36 0.09
N ILE A 256 28.24 10.20 -0.58
CA ILE A 256 28.60 9.05 -1.39
C ILE A 256 29.31 8.06 -0.46
N TYR A 257 28.75 6.86 -0.31
CA TYR A 257 29.35 5.77 0.43
C TYR A 257 29.81 4.70 -0.56
N GLU A 258 31.12 4.53 -0.67
CA GLU A 258 31.73 3.46 -1.45
C GLU A 258 31.97 2.26 -0.56
N TYR A 259 31.35 1.13 -0.93
CA TYR A 259 31.59 -0.15 -0.31
C TYR A 259 32.37 -1.02 -1.28
N THR A 260 33.67 -1.12 -1.05
CA THR A 260 34.53 -2.11 -1.72
C THR A 260 34.94 -3.14 -0.69
N GLU A 261 35.23 -4.38 -1.10
CA GLU A 261 35.48 -5.53 -0.20
C GLU A 261 36.46 -5.24 0.94
N ASN A 262 37.39 -4.30 0.76
CA ASN A 262 38.43 -3.99 1.73
C ASN A 262 38.44 -2.55 2.25
N VAL A 263 37.60 -1.66 1.71
CA VAL A 263 37.63 -0.23 2.05
C VAL A 263 36.24 0.37 2.00
N SER A 264 35.79 0.89 3.16
CA SER A 264 34.63 1.77 3.26
C SER A 264 35.09 3.23 3.28
N ARG A 265 34.74 3.99 2.24
CA ARG A 265 35.00 5.44 2.17
C ARG A 265 33.69 6.17 2.03
N SER A 266 33.58 7.33 2.69
CA SER A 266 32.46 8.24 2.47
C SER A 266 32.94 9.64 2.17
N PHE A 267 32.24 10.30 1.26
CA PHE A 267 32.51 11.68 0.89
C PHE A 267 31.20 12.43 0.84
N THR A 268 31.19 13.65 1.35
CA THR A 268 30.01 14.49 1.34
C THR A 268 30.24 15.68 0.43
N LEU A 269 29.42 15.77 -0.62
CA LEU A 269 29.40 16.88 -1.57
C LEU A 269 28.32 17.87 -1.16
N VAL A 270 28.66 19.16 -1.19
CA VAL A 270 27.74 20.26 -0.89
C VAL A 270 27.32 20.95 -2.18
N TYR A 271 26.03 20.91 -2.47
CA TYR A 271 25.41 21.55 -3.62
C TYR A 271 24.59 22.77 -3.21
N LEU A 272 24.89 23.90 -3.84
CA LEU A 272 24.11 25.13 -3.72
C LEU A 272 23.18 25.30 -4.92
N PRO A 273 21.98 25.88 -4.73
CA PRO A 273 21.04 26.10 -5.81
C PRO A 273 21.57 27.03 -6.90
N SER A 274 22.53 27.91 -6.55
CA SER A 274 23.09 28.91 -7.46
C SER A 274 24.19 28.37 -8.36
N SER A 275 24.89 27.31 -7.97
CA SER A 275 26.12 26.89 -8.67
C SER A 275 25.91 25.76 -9.67
N ASN A 276 24.83 24.98 -9.63
CA ASN A 276 24.64 23.71 -10.38
C ASN A 276 25.78 22.66 -10.25
N GLU A 277 26.91 23.04 -9.68
CA GLU A 277 28.11 22.25 -9.43
C GLU A 277 28.34 22.15 -7.92
N ALA A 278 28.96 21.05 -7.50
CA ALA A 278 29.36 20.85 -6.11
C ALA A 278 30.42 21.88 -5.69
N MET A 279 30.11 22.65 -4.64
CA MET A 279 30.98 23.73 -4.18
C MET A 279 32.13 23.20 -3.30
N THR A 280 31.83 22.22 -2.44
CA THR A 280 32.78 21.70 -1.46
C THR A 280 32.66 20.19 -1.34
N CYS A 281 33.80 19.51 -1.21
CA CYS A 281 33.89 18.10 -0.90
C CYS A 281 34.52 17.93 0.49
N TYR A 282 33.85 17.15 1.34
CA TYR A 282 34.35 16.75 2.64
C TYR A 282 34.67 15.26 2.62
N ASN A 283 35.78 14.87 3.24
CA ASN A 283 35.92 13.47 3.64
C ASN A 283 34.89 13.24 4.74
N SER A 284 34.12 12.16 4.71
CA SER A 284 33.16 11.87 5.76
C SER A 284 33.29 10.46 6.27
N ARG A 285 32.84 10.22 7.49
CA ARG A 285 32.70 8.88 8.04
C ARG A 285 31.25 8.67 8.44
N ILE A 286 30.63 7.64 7.89
CA ILE A 286 29.29 7.23 8.33
C ILE A 286 29.43 6.56 9.70
N GLU A 287 28.73 7.10 10.67
CA GLU A 287 28.65 6.60 12.03
C GLU A 287 27.16 6.39 12.37
N VAL A 288 26.85 5.30 13.09
CA VAL A 288 25.53 5.14 13.69
C VAL A 288 25.54 6.03 14.91
N GLN A 289 24.63 7.00 14.97
CA GLN A 289 24.54 7.86 16.13
C GLN A 289 23.90 7.05 17.27
N ASP A 290 24.73 6.52 18.16
CA ASP A 290 24.27 5.97 19.43
C ASP A 290 23.67 7.13 20.23
N SER A 291 22.35 7.11 20.45
CA SER A 291 21.69 8.07 21.32
C SER A 291 22.10 7.78 22.77
N SER A 292 23.29 8.22 23.16
CA SER A 292 23.77 8.14 24.54
C SER A 292 22.97 9.04 25.50
N ASP A 293 22.12 9.91 24.96
CA ASP A 293 21.12 10.62 25.73
C ASP A 293 20.01 9.64 26.11
N ASN A 294 20.09 9.15 27.36
CA ASN A 294 19.18 8.24 28.07
C ASN A 294 17.70 8.71 28.15
N VAL A 295 17.23 9.54 27.22
CA VAL A 295 15.82 9.86 27.09
C VAL A 295 15.14 8.61 26.52
N LYS A 296 14.53 7.84 27.43
CA LYS A 296 13.59 6.74 27.14
C LYS A 296 12.40 7.28 26.33
N SER A 297 12.63 7.57 25.06
CA SER A 297 11.57 7.83 24.10
C SER A 297 11.12 6.46 23.60
N ASP A 298 9.95 6.03 24.07
CA ASP A 298 9.30 4.75 23.74
C ASP A 298 8.85 4.64 22.26
N SER A 299 9.42 5.43 21.34
CA SER A 299 9.16 5.24 19.91
C SER A 299 10.14 4.21 19.33
N GLU A 300 9.57 3.12 18.81
CA GLU A 300 10.26 2.07 18.03
C GLU A 300 10.95 2.59 16.75
N ASP A 301 10.89 3.91 16.48
CA ASP A 301 11.58 4.58 15.38
C ASP A 301 13.07 4.90 15.67
N ASN A 302 13.60 4.53 16.84
CA ASN A 302 15.01 4.67 17.20
C ASN A 302 15.92 3.61 16.56
N VAL A 303 15.69 3.27 15.29
CA VAL A 303 16.71 2.64 14.46
C VAL A 303 17.83 3.67 14.31
N GLY A 304 19.01 3.38 14.86
CA GLY A 304 20.13 4.33 14.97
C GLY A 304 20.27 5.20 13.73
N ARG A 305 20.08 6.52 13.91
CA ARG A 305 20.14 7.47 12.79
C ARG A 305 21.55 7.46 12.22
N LEU A 306 21.66 7.15 10.93
CA LEU A 306 22.93 7.24 10.22
C LEU A 306 23.31 8.71 10.10
N CYS A 307 24.54 9.03 10.49
CA CYS A 307 25.09 10.37 10.40
C CYS A 307 26.44 10.33 9.68
N ALA A 308 26.73 11.32 8.84
CA ALA A 308 28.05 11.54 8.29
C ALA A 308 28.80 12.55 9.16
N ARG A 309 29.95 12.14 9.70
CA ARG A 309 30.87 13.04 10.38
C ARG A 309 31.86 13.63 9.37
N LEU A 310 31.83 14.94 9.17
CA LEU A 310 32.72 15.65 8.25
C LEU A 310 34.16 15.70 8.80
N ARG A 311 35.15 15.36 7.98
CA ARG A 311 36.58 15.26 8.29
C ARG A 311 37.39 16.10 7.31
N GLY A 312 37.35 17.42 7.49
CA GLY A 312 38.14 18.36 6.70
C GLY A 312 37.71 18.45 5.23
N LYS A 313 38.08 19.56 4.60
CA LYS A 313 37.84 19.79 3.16
C LYS A 313 38.87 19.03 2.35
N VAL A 314 38.42 18.34 1.30
CA VAL A 314 39.27 17.60 0.38
C VAL A 314 39.13 18.19 -1.02
N SER A 315 40.24 18.24 -1.76
CA SER A 315 40.19 18.62 -3.17
C SER A 315 39.43 17.58 -3.98
N MET A 316 38.47 18.01 -4.80
CA MET A 316 37.76 17.14 -5.74
C MET A 316 38.71 16.36 -6.66
N ALA A 317 39.87 16.95 -6.99
CA ALA A 317 40.85 16.33 -7.89
C ALA A 317 41.64 15.17 -7.24
N SER A 318 41.70 15.10 -5.91
CA SER A 318 42.53 14.11 -5.20
C SER A 318 41.81 12.80 -4.88
N ASN A 319 40.51 12.70 -5.13
CA ASN A 319 39.68 11.55 -4.76
C ASN A 319 39.24 10.80 -6.02
N HIS A 320 39.36 9.47 -6.00
CA HIS A 320 39.15 8.63 -7.18
C HIS A 320 37.69 8.64 -7.67
N ILE A 321 36.70 8.80 -6.79
CA ILE A 321 35.29 8.91 -7.16
C ILE A 321 35.00 10.29 -7.77
N THR A 322 35.43 11.35 -7.08
CA THR A 322 35.19 12.72 -7.56
C THR A 322 36.05 13.08 -8.77
N ASN A 323 37.14 12.36 -9.01
CA ASN A 323 37.95 12.49 -10.22
C ASN A 323 37.32 11.74 -11.42
N ASN A 324 36.32 10.88 -11.20
CA ASN A 324 35.55 10.27 -12.28
C ASN A 324 34.58 11.30 -12.89
N LYS A 325 35.08 12.06 -13.87
CA LYS A 325 34.32 13.14 -14.53
C LYS A 325 32.94 12.71 -15.07
N PRO A 326 32.79 11.54 -15.74
CA PRO A 326 31.47 11.06 -16.14
C PRO A 326 30.50 10.85 -14.97
N PHE A 327 30.97 10.28 -13.86
CA PHE A 327 30.13 10.05 -12.67
C PHE A 327 29.70 11.39 -12.04
N VAL A 328 30.66 12.30 -11.80
CA VAL A 328 30.37 13.60 -11.21
C VAL A 328 29.44 14.42 -12.11
N LYS A 329 29.64 14.41 -13.42
CA LYS A 329 28.75 15.07 -14.37
C LYS A 329 27.31 14.55 -14.29
N LYS A 330 27.11 13.23 -14.25
CA LYS A 330 25.76 12.65 -14.06
C LYS A 330 25.17 13.06 -12.70
N LEU A 331 25.99 13.10 -11.65
CA LEU A 331 25.55 13.49 -10.32
C LEU A 331 25.13 14.97 -10.29
N ASP A 332 25.89 15.85 -10.95
CA ASP A 332 25.57 17.27 -11.10
C ASP A 332 24.27 17.47 -11.89
N GLU A 333 24.07 16.73 -13.00
CA GLU A 333 22.82 16.73 -13.77
C GLU A 333 21.62 16.29 -12.92
N HIS A 334 21.81 15.26 -12.07
CA HIS A 334 20.78 14.80 -11.14
C HIS A 334 20.45 15.84 -10.06
N CYS A 335 21.46 16.47 -9.46
CA CYS A 335 21.28 17.55 -8.48
C CYS A 335 20.57 18.76 -9.10
N ALA A 336 21.00 19.18 -10.28
CA ALA A 336 20.37 20.25 -11.04
C ALA A 336 18.91 19.92 -11.36
N SER A 337 18.59 18.66 -11.68
CA SER A 337 17.21 18.22 -11.88
C SER A 337 16.37 18.37 -10.61
N ILE A 338 16.91 17.98 -9.44
CA ILE A 338 16.23 18.15 -8.14
C ILE A 338 15.97 19.64 -7.86
N PHE A 339 16.99 20.48 -7.95
CA PHE A 339 16.85 21.92 -7.69
C PHE A 339 15.93 22.61 -8.67
N ARG A 340 15.99 22.25 -9.96
CA ARG A 340 15.08 22.76 -10.98
C ARG A 340 13.64 22.45 -10.60
N LYS A 341 13.30 21.19 -10.27
CA LYS A 341 11.92 20.86 -9.90
C LYS A 341 11.47 21.51 -8.58
N LEU A 342 12.37 21.65 -7.61
CA LEU A 342 12.10 22.40 -6.38
C LEU A 342 11.80 23.88 -6.67
N ASN A 343 12.56 24.51 -7.56
CA ASN A 343 12.38 25.91 -7.95
C ASN A 343 11.13 26.09 -8.80
N ASP A 344 10.90 25.23 -9.79
CA ASP A 344 9.69 25.21 -10.62
C ASP A 344 8.46 25.15 -9.72
N ARG A 345 8.49 24.26 -8.71
CA ARG A 345 7.41 24.12 -7.72
C ARG A 345 7.26 25.34 -6.81
N ALA A 346 8.35 26.01 -6.46
CA ALA A 346 8.28 27.25 -5.67
C ALA A 346 7.66 28.41 -6.47
N THR A 347 7.78 28.38 -7.80
CA THR A 347 7.19 29.39 -8.70
C THR A 347 5.79 29.02 -9.19
N ASP A 348 5.48 27.73 -9.32
CA ASP A 348 4.23 27.22 -9.85
C ASP A 348 3.28 26.83 -8.71
N THR A 349 2.27 27.67 -8.49
CA THR A 349 1.21 27.42 -7.52
C THR A 349 0.24 26.33 -7.94
N THR A 350 0.27 25.86 -9.20
CA THR A 350 -0.62 24.80 -9.63
C THR A 350 -0.18 23.46 -9.02
N GLN A 351 -1.03 22.86 -8.18
CA GLN A 351 -0.70 21.68 -7.36
C GLN A 351 -0.73 20.34 -8.11
N GLN A 352 -0.70 20.36 -9.44
CA GLN A 352 -0.93 19.17 -10.25
C GLN A 352 0.21 18.91 -11.22
N THR A 353 0.84 17.74 -11.11
CA THR A 353 1.71 17.23 -12.18
C THR A 353 0.99 16.15 -12.96
N LYS A 354 0.97 16.31 -14.29
CA LYS A 354 0.40 15.33 -15.21
C LYS A 354 1.51 14.34 -15.56
N ILE A 355 1.47 13.14 -14.99
CA ILE A 355 2.40 12.07 -15.35
C ILE A 355 1.76 11.26 -16.47
N LYS A 356 2.32 11.35 -17.67
CA LYS A 356 1.98 10.45 -18.77
C LYS A 356 2.94 9.26 -18.74
N ARG A 357 2.50 8.11 -18.22
CA ARG A 357 3.22 6.83 -18.38
C ARG A 357 2.42 5.94 -19.33
N THR A 358 3.06 5.49 -20.39
CA THR A 358 2.55 4.41 -21.24
C THR A 358 2.87 3.07 -20.58
N TRP A 359 1.91 2.13 -20.59
CA TRP A 359 2.04 0.76 -20.05
C TRP A 359 3.08 -0.11 -20.75
N ALA A 360 3.94 0.46 -21.61
CA ALA A 360 5.14 -0.22 -22.02
C ALA A 360 5.88 -0.59 -20.73
N LEU A 361 5.76 -1.86 -20.34
CA LEU A 361 6.60 -2.49 -19.33
C LEU A 361 7.97 -1.89 -19.57
N THR A 362 8.49 -1.22 -18.56
CA THR A 362 9.82 -0.66 -18.60
C THR A 362 10.73 -1.90 -18.66
N GLU A 363 10.89 -2.46 -19.86
CA GLU A 363 11.99 -3.34 -20.16
C GLU A 363 13.20 -2.53 -19.69
N PRO A 364 14.02 -3.08 -18.77
CA PRO A 364 15.25 -2.41 -18.40
C PRO A 364 15.94 -2.06 -19.71
N ARG A 365 16.20 -0.76 -19.89
CA ARG A 365 16.76 -0.19 -21.11
C ARG A 365 17.94 -1.09 -21.49
N LYS A 366 17.85 -1.81 -22.62
CA LYS A 366 18.97 -2.63 -23.11
C LYS A 366 20.14 -1.68 -23.30
N GLU A 367 21.02 -1.61 -22.31
CA GLU A 367 22.26 -0.87 -22.45
C GLU A 367 23.05 -1.51 -23.61
N PRO A 368 23.67 -0.70 -24.48
CA PRO A 368 24.52 -1.24 -25.53
C PRO A 368 25.61 -2.09 -24.85
N GLU A 369 25.66 -3.38 -25.19
CA GLU A 369 26.62 -4.34 -24.65
C GLU A 369 28.05 -3.78 -24.76
N THR A 370 28.53 -3.19 -23.68
CA THR A 370 29.93 -2.80 -23.56
C THR A 370 30.67 -4.07 -23.16
N LYS A 371 31.57 -4.51 -24.04
CA LYS A 371 32.48 -5.64 -23.80
C LYS A 371 33.50 -5.29 -22.70
N GLY A 372 33.02 -5.16 -21.46
CA GLY A 372 33.80 -5.03 -20.24
C GLY A 372 33.63 -6.30 -19.41
N LYS A 373 34.70 -6.75 -18.76
CA LYS A 373 34.73 -8.00 -17.98
C LYS A 373 33.56 -8.09 -17.00
N SER A 374 32.73 -9.10 -17.24
CA SER A 374 31.69 -9.71 -16.40
C SER A 374 31.85 -9.47 -14.89
N ASP A 375 31.19 -8.44 -14.37
CA ASP A 375 30.55 -8.56 -13.06
C ASP A 375 29.32 -9.44 -13.28
N SER A 376 29.38 -10.66 -12.75
CA SER A 376 28.28 -11.61 -12.88
C SER A 376 27.02 -10.98 -12.29
N PRO A 377 25.87 -11.03 -12.98
CA PRO A 377 24.61 -10.52 -12.45
C PRO A 377 24.35 -11.09 -11.05
N PRO A 378 23.68 -10.32 -10.16
CA PRO A 378 23.39 -10.76 -8.81
C PRO A 378 22.80 -12.15 -8.87
N SER A 379 23.36 -13.05 -8.06
CA SER A 379 22.98 -14.44 -8.12
C SER A 379 21.47 -14.56 -7.90
N VAL A 380 20.85 -15.59 -8.46
CA VAL A 380 19.42 -15.87 -8.27
C VAL A 380 19.03 -15.87 -6.77
N ASP A 381 19.99 -16.18 -5.89
CA ASP A 381 19.83 -16.21 -4.45
C ASP A 381 19.85 -14.81 -3.80
N GLU A 382 20.69 -13.89 -4.30
CA GLU A 382 20.68 -12.48 -3.88
C GLU A 382 19.40 -11.77 -4.29
N LEU A 383 18.91 -12.03 -5.51
CA LEU A 383 17.62 -11.54 -5.98
C LEU A 383 16.46 -12.11 -5.13
N ALA A 384 16.53 -13.38 -4.73
CA ALA A 384 15.54 -13.98 -3.84
C ALA A 384 15.57 -13.34 -2.44
N TYR A 385 16.76 -13.09 -1.89
CA TYR A 385 16.93 -12.43 -0.59
C TYR A 385 16.39 -11.00 -0.58
N LEU A 386 16.73 -10.20 -1.61
CA LEU A 386 16.20 -8.84 -1.77
C LEU A 386 14.67 -8.83 -1.89
N ARG A 387 14.09 -9.80 -2.62
CA ARG A 387 12.65 -9.94 -2.78
C ARG A 387 11.95 -10.28 -1.46
N VAL A 388 12.55 -11.12 -0.62
CA VAL A 388 12.04 -11.42 0.73
C VAL A 388 12.06 -10.16 1.61
N GLY A 389 13.17 -9.40 1.60
CA GLY A 389 13.27 -8.13 2.33
C GLY A 389 12.26 -7.06 1.89
N GLU A 390 11.97 -6.98 0.59
CA GLU A 390 10.91 -6.11 0.07
C GLU A 390 9.51 -6.57 0.51
N LEU A 391 9.26 -7.89 0.53
CA LEU A 391 7.99 -8.45 0.98
C LEU A 391 7.75 -8.18 2.47
N GLU A 392 8.78 -8.35 3.32
CA GLU A 392 8.70 -8.04 4.75
C GLU A 392 8.46 -6.55 5.01
N ARG A 393 9.11 -5.67 4.25
CA ARG A 393 8.91 -4.23 4.38
C ARG A 393 7.50 -3.82 3.93
N SER A 394 7.00 -4.44 2.86
CA SER A 394 5.62 -4.26 2.40
C SER A 394 4.59 -4.77 3.42
N LYS A 395 4.83 -5.95 4.04
CA LYS A 395 4.03 -6.46 5.18
C LYS A 395 3.99 -5.44 6.31
N ARG A 396 5.14 -4.97 6.80
CA ARG A 396 5.20 -4.00 7.91
C ARG A 396 4.41 -2.73 7.61
N ASN A 397 4.55 -2.19 6.41
CA ASN A 397 3.82 -0.99 5.98
C ASN A 397 2.30 -1.25 5.88
N PHE A 398 1.89 -2.39 5.33
CA PHE A 398 0.49 -2.79 5.23
C PHE A 398 -0.14 -2.99 6.62
N CYS A 399 0.51 -3.76 7.51
CA CYS A 399 0.07 -4.01 8.87
C CYS A 399 -0.04 -2.69 9.67
N SER A 400 0.95 -1.79 9.54
CA SER A 400 0.94 -0.48 10.21
C SER A 400 -0.22 0.40 9.75
N ARG A 401 -0.37 0.61 8.42
CA ARG A 401 -1.49 1.40 7.86
C ARG A 401 -2.85 0.84 8.23
N ARG A 402 -2.96 -0.49 8.23
CA ARG A 402 -4.21 -1.18 8.55
C ARG A 402 -4.55 -1.10 10.03
N ARG A 403 -3.56 -1.26 10.92
CA ARG A 403 -3.74 -1.06 12.37
C ARG A 403 -4.25 0.36 12.64
N SER A 404 -3.61 1.36 12.03
CA SER A 404 -4.07 2.75 12.09
C SER A 404 -5.53 2.95 11.63
N TRP A 405 -5.94 2.29 10.54
CA TRP A 405 -7.34 2.32 10.08
C TRP A 405 -8.30 1.67 11.09
N MET A 406 -7.93 0.53 11.66
CA MET A 406 -8.76 -0.14 12.66
C MET A 406 -8.86 0.66 13.94
N ASP A 407 -7.76 1.25 14.43
CA ASP A 407 -7.78 2.15 15.59
C ASP A 407 -8.71 3.34 15.34
N ALA A 408 -8.69 3.92 14.14
CA ALA A 408 -9.59 5.00 13.76
C ALA A 408 -11.06 4.54 13.71
N ARG A 409 -11.34 3.33 13.19
CA ARG A 409 -12.68 2.75 13.15
C ARG A 409 -13.19 2.41 14.55
N ILE A 410 -12.35 1.85 15.41
CA ILE A 410 -12.67 1.57 16.82
C ILE A 410 -12.94 2.88 17.57
N ALA A 411 -12.10 3.91 17.38
CA ALA A 411 -12.32 5.23 17.97
C ALA A 411 -13.66 5.85 17.51
N PHE A 412 -14.01 5.68 16.23
CA PHE A 412 -15.31 6.09 15.69
C PHE A 412 -16.47 5.35 16.37
N LEU A 413 -16.42 4.03 16.44
CA LEU A 413 -17.46 3.21 17.09
C LEU A 413 -17.59 3.55 18.58
N LYS A 414 -16.49 3.79 19.31
CA LYS A 414 -16.47 4.25 20.70
C LYS A 414 -17.10 5.64 20.87
N LYS A 415 -16.84 6.56 19.95
CA LYS A 415 -17.43 7.91 19.98
C LYS A 415 -18.93 7.87 19.72
N GLN A 416 -19.37 6.97 18.84
CA GLN A 416 -20.79 6.78 18.50
C GLN A 416 -21.57 6.14 19.66
N THR A 417 -21.01 5.12 20.30
CA THR A 417 -21.63 4.45 21.46
C THR A 417 -21.77 5.32 22.71
N ARG A 418 -20.94 6.36 22.87
CA ARG A 418 -21.06 7.33 23.98
C ARG A 418 -22.18 8.36 23.80
N ARG A 419 -22.68 8.57 22.58
CA ARG A 419 -23.68 9.63 22.30
C ARG A 419 -25.14 9.18 22.47
N ASP A 420 -25.43 7.89 22.57
CA ASP A 420 -26.80 7.37 22.38
C ASP A 420 -27.25 6.36 23.46
N SER A 421 -27.49 6.80 24.70
CA SER A 421 -27.83 5.92 25.85
C SER A 421 -29.33 5.74 26.16
N GLY A 422 -30.24 5.97 25.21
CA GLY A 422 -31.66 6.23 25.56
C GLY A 422 -32.72 5.14 25.32
N THR A 423 -32.53 4.14 24.45
CA THR A 423 -33.63 3.21 24.10
C THR A 423 -33.19 1.75 23.86
N PRO A 424 -34.05 0.74 24.12
CA PRO A 424 -33.73 -0.69 23.94
C PRO A 424 -33.30 -1.05 22.51
N LYS A 425 -33.89 -0.38 21.51
CA LYS A 425 -33.54 -0.53 20.10
C LYS A 425 -32.11 -0.07 19.79
N ARG A 426 -31.61 0.92 20.53
CA ARG A 426 -30.21 1.40 20.45
C ARG A 426 -29.22 0.50 21.19
N ALA A 427 -29.69 -0.29 22.18
CA ALA A 427 -28.87 -1.31 22.81
C ALA A 427 -28.52 -2.45 21.83
N ALA A 428 -29.47 -2.84 20.95
CA ALA A 428 -29.21 -3.80 19.88
C ALA A 428 -28.23 -3.27 18.82
N GLU A 429 -28.33 -1.99 18.43
CA GLU A 429 -27.39 -1.33 17.52
C GLU A 429 -25.97 -1.24 18.11
N LYS A 430 -25.88 -0.98 19.41
CA LYS A 430 -24.63 -1.01 20.17
C LYS A 430 -24.02 -2.42 20.23
N TYR A 431 -24.85 -3.46 20.36
CA TYR A 431 -24.45 -4.86 20.26
C TYR A 431 -23.90 -5.22 18.87
N LEU A 432 -24.57 -4.76 17.80
CA LEU A 432 -24.12 -5.00 16.43
C LEU A 432 -22.76 -4.33 16.16
N MET A 433 -22.54 -3.13 16.70
CA MET A 433 -21.24 -2.44 16.64
C MET A 433 -20.15 -3.14 17.47
N LEU A 434 -20.48 -3.70 18.63
CA LEU A 434 -19.56 -4.53 19.42
C LEU A 434 -19.19 -5.82 18.68
N TYR A 435 -20.15 -6.44 18.00
CA TYR A 435 -19.91 -7.63 17.18
C TYR A 435 -19.06 -7.31 15.93
N GLU A 436 -19.33 -6.19 15.25
CA GLU A 436 -18.51 -5.69 14.14
C GLU A 436 -17.08 -5.40 14.60
N TRP A 437 -16.91 -4.83 15.81
CA TRP A 437 -15.60 -4.61 16.42
C TRP A 437 -14.86 -5.93 16.70
N GLN A 438 -15.51 -6.90 17.37
CA GLN A 438 -14.93 -8.22 17.62
C GLN A 438 -14.58 -8.96 16.32
N PHE A 439 -15.43 -8.84 15.30
CA PHE A 439 -15.19 -9.43 13.98
C PHE A 439 -13.97 -8.82 13.29
N LEU A 440 -13.82 -7.48 13.32
CA LEU A 440 -12.68 -6.78 12.75
C LEU A 440 -11.36 -7.15 13.46
N GLU A 441 -11.37 -7.29 14.79
CA GLU A 441 -10.19 -7.75 15.53
C GLU A 441 -9.84 -9.21 15.18
N ARG A 442 -10.83 -10.12 15.11
CA ARG A 442 -10.59 -11.51 14.70
C ARG A 442 -10.05 -11.62 13.27
N MET A 443 -10.57 -10.81 12.34
CA MET A 443 -10.06 -10.70 10.97
C MET A 443 -8.61 -10.23 10.92
N LEU A 444 -8.23 -9.27 11.77
CA LEU A 444 -6.85 -8.77 11.87
C LEU A 444 -5.89 -9.90 12.25
N VAL A 445 -6.25 -10.66 13.28
CA VAL A 445 -5.47 -11.79 13.78
C VAL A 445 -5.36 -12.90 12.73
N TYR A 446 -6.47 -13.23 12.08
CA TYR A 446 -6.49 -14.27 11.03
C TYR A 446 -5.62 -13.89 9.83
N GLU A 447 -5.73 -12.66 9.34
CA GLU A 447 -4.99 -12.25 8.15
C GLU A 447 -3.50 -11.98 8.42
N ASN A 448 -3.13 -11.49 9.62
CA ASN A 448 -1.72 -11.42 10.02
C ASN A 448 -1.10 -12.82 10.03
N ARG A 449 -1.83 -13.80 10.57
CA ARG A 449 -1.41 -15.20 10.57
C ARG A 449 -1.24 -15.76 9.17
N GLU A 450 -2.18 -15.53 8.26
CA GLU A 450 -2.08 -15.99 6.86
C GLU A 450 -0.89 -15.34 6.12
N LEU A 451 -0.69 -14.02 6.27
CA LEU A 451 0.47 -13.33 5.69
C LEU A 451 1.80 -13.88 6.21
N GLU A 452 1.84 -14.28 7.48
CA GLU A 452 3.01 -14.86 8.10
C GLU A 452 3.26 -16.31 7.66
N ILE A 453 2.20 -17.11 7.51
CA ILE A 453 2.29 -18.45 6.90
C ILE A 453 2.82 -18.35 5.47
N ILE A 454 2.35 -17.37 4.68
CA ILE A 454 2.86 -17.13 3.32
C ILE A 454 4.35 -16.78 3.35
N LEU A 455 4.78 -15.89 4.25
CA LEU A 455 6.20 -15.54 4.41
C LEU A 455 7.06 -16.73 4.85
N LEU A 456 6.58 -17.53 5.81
CA LEU A 456 7.25 -18.74 6.29
C LEU A 456 7.36 -19.78 5.16
N SER A 457 6.30 -20.00 4.38
CA SER A 457 6.33 -20.93 3.24
C SER A 457 7.30 -20.46 2.14
N SER A 458 7.38 -19.15 1.90
CA SER A 458 8.31 -18.55 0.93
C SER A 458 9.77 -18.71 1.39
N SER A 459 10.03 -18.49 2.69
CA SER A 459 11.36 -18.64 3.29
C SER A 459 11.77 -20.11 3.39
N GLU A 460 10.89 -21.04 3.73
CA GLU A 460 11.15 -22.50 3.65
C GLU A 460 11.47 -22.95 2.21
N THR A 461 10.77 -22.41 1.22
CA THR A 461 11.06 -22.68 -0.19
C THR A 461 12.44 -22.15 -0.59
N MET A 462 12.85 -21.00 -0.06
CA MET A 462 14.20 -20.45 -0.27
C MET A 462 15.26 -21.33 0.41
N ILE A 463 15.02 -21.76 1.65
CA ILE A 463 15.94 -22.59 2.42
C ILE A 463 16.09 -23.98 1.83
N SER A 464 15.02 -24.58 1.32
CA SER A 464 15.09 -25.88 0.63
C SER A 464 15.92 -25.79 -0.66
N ARG A 465 15.85 -24.67 -1.40
CA ARG A 465 16.74 -24.38 -2.54
C ARG A 465 18.20 -24.20 -2.12
N LEU A 466 18.45 -23.53 -1.00
CA LEU A 466 19.79 -23.39 -0.43
C LEU A 466 20.36 -24.74 0.04
N ARG A 467 19.54 -25.61 0.65
CA ARG A 467 19.93 -26.97 1.08
C ARG A 467 20.34 -27.88 -0.08
N GLN A 468 19.74 -27.73 -1.26
CA GLN A 468 20.13 -28.50 -2.44
C GLN A 468 21.55 -28.17 -2.94
N ARG A 469 22.18 -27.10 -2.43
CA ARG A 469 23.58 -26.75 -2.76
C ARG A 469 24.54 -27.22 -1.66
N ARG A 470 25.48 -28.08 -2.04
CA ARG A 470 26.48 -28.80 -1.21
C ARG A 470 27.43 -27.94 -0.33
N LYS A 471 27.33 -26.61 -0.31
CA LYS A 471 28.23 -25.70 0.44
C LYS A 471 27.56 -24.82 1.51
N GLY A 472 26.27 -25.00 1.79
CA GLY A 472 25.47 -24.10 2.63
C GLY A 472 25.40 -24.40 4.13
N GLN A 473 26.35 -25.11 4.75
CA GLN A 473 26.20 -25.55 6.15
C GLN A 473 26.05 -24.39 7.17
N ASN A 474 26.68 -23.23 6.94
CA ASN A 474 26.52 -22.06 7.82
C ASN A 474 25.20 -21.29 7.61
N LEU A 475 24.64 -21.34 6.40
CA LEU A 475 23.36 -20.68 6.08
C LEU A 475 22.17 -21.41 6.70
N GLU A 476 22.30 -22.72 6.96
CA GLU A 476 21.23 -23.50 7.58
C GLU A 476 20.96 -23.08 9.03
N HIS A 477 22.00 -22.75 9.80
CA HIS A 477 21.84 -22.30 11.18
C HIS A 477 21.10 -20.95 11.24
N ILE A 478 21.56 -19.98 10.44
CA ILE A 478 20.97 -18.64 10.36
C ILE A 478 19.50 -18.72 9.92
N ALA A 479 19.22 -19.56 8.92
CA ALA A 479 17.86 -19.80 8.44
C ALA A 479 16.94 -20.42 9.51
N LYS A 480 17.43 -21.43 10.26
CA LYS A 480 16.66 -22.06 11.33
C LYS A 480 16.40 -21.09 12.48
N GLU A 481 17.38 -20.27 12.82
CA GLU A 481 17.26 -19.24 13.86
C GLU A 481 16.22 -18.19 13.46
N GLN A 482 16.28 -17.67 12.23
CA GLN A 482 15.27 -16.71 11.73
C GLN A 482 13.86 -17.30 11.65
N ILE A 483 13.71 -18.56 11.21
CA ILE A 483 12.41 -19.25 11.23
C ILE A 483 11.91 -19.41 12.67
N SER A 484 12.77 -19.83 13.59
CA SER A 484 12.41 -20.02 15.00
C SER A 484 11.99 -18.70 15.65
N GLU A 485 12.70 -17.61 15.34
CA GLU A 485 12.37 -16.26 15.82
C GLU A 485 11.03 -15.77 15.23
N ALA A 486 10.80 -15.99 13.93
CA ALA A 486 9.53 -15.67 13.29
C ALA A 486 8.37 -16.49 13.88
N LEU A 487 8.54 -17.79 14.11
CA LEU A 487 7.56 -18.64 14.80
C LEU A 487 7.30 -18.20 16.24
N GLY A 488 8.33 -17.72 16.94
CA GLY A 488 8.20 -17.10 18.26
C GLY A 488 7.28 -15.88 18.20
N ARG A 489 7.55 -14.94 17.28
CA ARG A 489 6.72 -13.76 17.07
C ARG A 489 5.25 -14.09 16.73
N VAL A 490 5.01 -15.07 15.86
CA VAL A 490 3.65 -15.56 15.55
C VAL A 490 2.94 -16.01 16.82
N LYS A 491 3.64 -16.79 17.65
CA LYS A 491 3.07 -17.36 18.87
C LYS A 491 2.76 -16.26 19.88
N ASP A 492 3.65 -15.28 20.02
CA ASP A 492 3.45 -14.14 20.91
C ASP A 492 2.30 -13.24 20.44
N GLU A 493 2.21 -12.94 19.15
CA GLU A 493 1.07 -12.20 18.58
C GLU A 493 -0.25 -12.97 18.76
N GLN A 494 -0.23 -14.30 18.61
CA GLN A 494 -1.40 -15.14 18.80
C GLN A 494 -1.83 -15.18 20.27
N VAL A 495 -0.89 -15.26 21.21
CA VAL A 495 -1.18 -15.17 22.64
C VAL A 495 -1.77 -13.80 22.97
N TYR A 496 -1.15 -12.71 22.50
CA TYR A 496 -1.66 -11.35 22.70
C TYR A 496 -3.09 -11.20 22.15
N ALA A 497 -3.34 -11.68 20.94
CA ALA A 497 -4.64 -11.67 20.31
C ALA A 497 -5.70 -12.43 21.11
N ASN A 498 -5.36 -13.64 21.58
CA ASN A 498 -6.27 -14.45 22.39
C ASN A 498 -6.57 -13.77 23.74
N THR A 499 -5.55 -13.25 24.42
CA THR A 499 -5.72 -12.50 25.67
C THR A 499 -6.59 -11.26 25.46
N ARG A 500 -6.42 -10.55 24.33
CA ARG A 500 -7.25 -9.39 24.01
C ARG A 500 -8.71 -9.76 23.74
N LEU A 501 -8.94 -10.89 23.05
CA LEU A 501 -10.28 -11.43 22.81
C LEU A 501 -10.97 -11.83 24.12
N GLU A 502 -10.25 -12.44 25.06
CA GLU A 502 -10.78 -12.78 26.38
C GLU A 502 -11.14 -11.53 27.20
N GLN A 503 -10.27 -10.51 27.18
CA GLN A 503 -10.58 -9.22 27.81
C GLN A 503 -11.83 -8.58 27.21
N LEU A 504 -11.96 -8.60 25.89
CA LEU A 504 -13.12 -8.09 25.18
C LEU A 504 -14.40 -8.83 25.52
N ASP A 505 -14.35 -10.16 25.61
CA ASP A 505 -15.49 -10.97 26.03
C ASP A 505 -15.92 -10.61 27.46
N GLY A 506 -14.95 -10.39 28.35
CA GLY A 506 -15.19 -9.88 29.71
C GLY A 506 -15.81 -8.48 29.74
N GLU A 507 -15.28 -7.53 28.94
CA GLU A 507 -15.82 -6.17 28.81
C GLU A 507 -17.27 -6.19 28.29
N VAL A 508 -17.55 -7.03 27.29
CA VAL A 508 -18.90 -7.21 26.73
C VAL A 508 -19.83 -7.79 27.78
N ARG A 509 -19.46 -8.87 28.46
CA ARG A 509 -20.28 -9.49 29.52
C ARG A 509 -20.57 -8.52 30.66
N SER A 510 -19.56 -7.83 31.18
CA SER A 510 -19.73 -6.81 32.22
C SER A 510 -20.74 -5.75 31.78
N TRP A 511 -20.64 -5.31 30.53
CA TRP A 511 -21.55 -4.30 30.00
C TRP A 511 -23.00 -4.81 29.85
N ILE A 512 -23.18 -6.07 29.44
CA ILE A 512 -24.50 -6.72 29.37
C ILE A 512 -25.12 -6.75 30.75
N THR A 513 -24.37 -7.20 31.76
CA THR A 513 -24.80 -7.27 33.16
C THR A 513 -25.15 -5.90 33.73
N ASP A 514 -24.34 -4.87 33.43
CA ASP A 514 -24.59 -3.50 33.89
C ASP A 514 -25.87 -2.89 33.26
N TYR A 515 -26.20 -3.26 32.03
CA TYR A 515 -27.31 -2.65 31.29
C TYR A 515 -28.64 -3.39 31.43
N TRP A 516 -28.63 -4.71 31.46
CA TRP A 516 -29.83 -5.55 31.56
C TRP A 516 -30.09 -6.07 32.98
N GLY A 517 -29.19 -5.80 33.92
CA GLY A 517 -29.16 -6.45 35.22
C GLY A 517 -28.58 -7.87 35.12
N PRO A 518 -28.38 -8.55 36.26
CA PRO A 518 -28.00 -9.95 36.25
C PRO A 518 -29.15 -10.78 35.67
N THR A 519 -28.99 -11.23 34.42
CA THR A 519 -29.87 -12.23 33.81
C THR A 519 -29.43 -13.61 34.29
N GLU A 520 -30.31 -14.33 34.97
CA GLU A 520 -30.02 -15.68 35.52
C GLU A 520 -29.98 -16.77 34.44
N ASP A 521 -30.46 -16.49 33.22
CA ASP A 521 -30.49 -17.45 32.11
C ASP A 521 -29.40 -17.13 31.06
N PRO A 522 -28.34 -17.96 30.93
CA PRO A 522 -27.25 -17.75 29.99
C PRO A 522 -27.64 -17.92 28.51
N LEU A 523 -28.88 -18.35 28.23
CA LEU A 523 -29.44 -18.40 26.87
C LEU A 523 -30.19 -17.12 26.46
N GLU A 524 -30.61 -16.29 27.43
CA GLU A 524 -31.22 -14.96 27.18
C GLU A 524 -30.19 -13.82 27.11
N ALA A 525 -29.01 -13.98 27.74
CA ALA A 525 -27.90 -13.02 27.74
C ALA A 525 -26.97 -13.18 26.52
#